data_AF-A0A816S6L4-F1
#
_entry.id   AF-A0A816S6L4-F1
#
_cell.length_a   1.000
_cell.length_b   1.000
_cell.length_c   1.000
_cell.angle_alpha   90.00
_cell.angle_beta   90.00
_cell.angle_gamma   90.00
#
_symmetry.space_group_name_H-M   'P 1'
#
loop_
_entity.id
_entity.type
_entity.pdbx_description
1 polymer ?
#
loop_
_entity_poly.entity_id
_entity_poly.type
_entity_poly.pdbx_seq_one_letter_code
_entity_poly.pdbx_strand_id
1 'polypeptide(L)'
;MPADLPTPTISKNDQYQDLSKVLTDPRRIIPIRGASESAMAASNNFLVVFTDNDISMFNVHFCEKKYNKWNDGSIVDICFCSSDIGFVLLTVSNVFIFSARNHNHINVATIQPFEDKTFSNCTSNGKSLLISYRIPGTPIDEIDTSTWKLKKRWKSPNICNCDEYISRLRYSLDFSEIGIIVYLRPRIRFQLCDSNMNTLRTSGNLYDIPFGDFGRGYFEEELTAKGRTLAFVVDEAAKGIVNEGTALGKAVEAKWLAEQLLGVKHHADGIEVSGRCWTTLVPSAIGETCIYLYTKESFWYKLLNRVMRDPFTITRKHVTSLGPFCWLLYTYLPQRSNPSVEIVYRGLTLTEEEREDFMQDMFFTDFTSTSKNREKSEQFGNTLLVIGNLRYAGGDIAALSDFPDEEEFLLYPSTHFECCGYEYYDVKKKHIIYFEWAG
;
A
#
# COMPACT_ATOMS: atom_id res chain seq x y z
N MET A 1 -18.35 -35.03 52.01
CA MET A 1 -17.70 -35.54 50.78
C MET A 1 -18.27 -34.74 49.61
N PRO A 2 -17.51 -33.82 49.00
CA PRO A 2 -17.92 -33.20 47.76
C PRO A 2 -17.41 -34.01 46.55
N ALA A 3 -18.24 -34.09 45.53
CA ALA A 3 -18.05 -34.90 44.33
C ALA A 3 -16.96 -34.33 43.39
N ASP A 4 -16.20 -35.23 42.78
CA ASP A 4 -15.22 -34.92 41.74
C ASP A 4 -15.92 -34.40 40.47
N LEU A 5 -15.42 -33.29 39.92
CA LEU A 5 -15.78 -32.78 38.60
C LEU A 5 -14.98 -33.54 37.51
N PRO A 6 -15.57 -33.78 36.33
CA PRO A 6 -14.93 -34.58 35.29
C PRO A 6 -13.82 -33.81 34.58
N THR A 7 -12.72 -34.52 34.32
CA THR A 7 -11.60 -34.06 33.50
C THR A 7 -12.02 -33.89 32.04
N PRO A 8 -11.71 -32.78 31.36
CA PRO A 8 -12.09 -32.61 29.96
C PRO A 8 -11.19 -33.45 29.05
N THR A 9 -11.83 -34.26 28.20
CA THR A 9 -11.18 -35.03 27.14
C THR A 9 -10.87 -34.12 25.96
N ILE A 10 -9.58 -33.99 25.62
CA ILE A 10 -9.14 -33.24 24.43
C ILE A 10 -9.39 -34.10 23.19
N SER A 11 -10.22 -33.59 22.29
CA SER A 11 -10.42 -34.12 20.93
C SER A 11 -9.12 -34.02 20.13
N LYS A 12 -8.54 -35.16 19.76
CA LYS A 12 -7.45 -35.25 18.77
C LYS A 12 -8.07 -35.15 17.37
N ASN A 13 -8.25 -33.95 16.85
CA ASN A 13 -8.42 -33.73 15.41
C ASN A 13 -8.23 -32.26 15.06
N ASP A 14 -6.99 -31.78 15.17
CA ASP A 14 -6.54 -30.61 14.42
C ASP A 14 -5.37 -31.04 13.53
N GLN A 15 -5.61 -31.10 12.22
CA GLN A 15 -4.59 -31.36 11.21
C GLN A 15 -3.74 -30.08 11.05
N TYR A 16 -2.65 -29.99 11.79
CA TYR A 16 -1.67 -28.91 11.60
C TYR A 16 -0.77 -29.21 10.39
N GLN A 17 -0.53 -28.19 9.55
CA GLN A 17 0.39 -28.28 8.43
C GLN A 17 1.85 -28.35 8.92
N ASP A 18 2.59 -29.34 8.41
CA ASP A 18 4.04 -29.45 8.55
C ASP A 18 4.74 -28.42 7.64
N LEU A 19 5.17 -27.31 8.24
CA LEU A 19 5.79 -26.18 7.55
C LEU A 19 7.25 -26.44 7.15
N SER A 20 7.88 -27.54 7.60
CA SER A 20 9.25 -27.90 7.21
C SER A 20 9.37 -28.13 5.69
N LYS A 21 8.28 -28.53 5.04
CA LYS A 21 8.16 -28.72 3.58
C LYS A 21 7.79 -27.44 2.82
N VAL A 22 7.46 -26.36 3.53
CA VAL A 22 6.96 -25.10 2.97
C VAL A 22 8.10 -24.09 2.81
N LEU A 23 9.12 -24.14 3.66
CA LEU A 23 10.26 -23.21 3.69
C LEU A 23 11.38 -23.52 2.67
N THR A 24 11.26 -24.57 1.85
CA THR A 24 12.22 -24.89 0.79
C THR A 24 12.10 -23.98 -0.43
N ASP A 25 11.01 -23.21 -0.53
CA ASP A 25 10.78 -22.22 -1.58
C ASP A 25 10.67 -20.81 -0.95
N PRO A 26 11.64 -19.91 -1.18
CA PRO A 26 11.68 -18.58 -0.57
C PRO A 26 10.53 -17.66 -1.01
N ARG A 27 9.68 -18.07 -1.96
CA ARG A 27 8.54 -17.27 -2.47
C ARG A 27 7.17 -17.85 -2.12
N ARG A 28 7.12 -18.93 -1.32
CA ARG A 28 5.86 -19.61 -1.03
C ARG A 28 5.06 -18.84 0.03
N ILE A 29 3.87 -18.41 -0.35
CA ILE A 29 2.89 -17.79 0.55
C ILE A 29 2.44 -18.85 1.56
N ILE A 30 2.55 -18.54 2.85
CA ILE A 30 2.10 -19.41 3.95
C ILE A 30 0.71 -18.94 4.36
N PRO A 31 -0.37 -19.66 4.00
CA PRO A 31 -1.71 -19.28 4.44
C PRO A 31 -1.84 -19.59 5.94
N ILE A 32 -1.82 -18.54 6.76
CA ILE A 32 -2.14 -18.63 8.18
C ILE A 32 -3.67 -18.55 8.30
N ARG A 33 -4.34 -19.70 8.47
CA ARG A 33 -5.80 -19.73 8.65
C ARG A 33 -6.16 -19.13 10.02
N GLY A 34 -7.12 -18.20 10.05
CA GLY A 34 -7.73 -17.68 11.29
C GLY A 34 -7.09 -16.43 11.90
N ALA A 35 -5.97 -15.94 11.37
CA ALA A 35 -5.27 -14.81 11.95
C ALA A 35 -5.82 -13.46 11.49
N SER A 36 -6.75 -12.87 12.24
CA SER A 36 -7.17 -11.49 11.98
C SER A 36 -6.07 -10.47 12.32
N GLU A 37 -5.11 -10.79 13.20
CA GLU A 37 -3.93 -9.95 13.50
C GLU A 37 -2.75 -10.83 14.02
N SER A 38 -1.95 -11.43 13.13
CA SER A 38 -0.73 -12.14 13.55
C SER A 38 0.45 -11.18 13.67
N ALA A 39 1.09 -11.17 14.84
CA ALA A 39 2.37 -10.49 15.02
C ALA A 39 3.53 -11.44 14.66
N MET A 40 4.52 -10.93 13.92
CA MET A 40 5.68 -11.72 13.50
C MET A 40 6.95 -10.90 13.50
N ALA A 41 8.08 -11.55 13.80
CA ALA A 41 9.40 -10.97 13.67
C ALA A 41 10.40 -12.02 13.22
N ALA A 42 11.41 -11.58 12.48
CA ALA A 42 12.48 -12.45 11.98
C ALA A 42 13.86 -11.94 12.42
N SER A 43 14.77 -12.89 12.53
CA SER A 43 16.21 -12.72 12.62
C SER A 43 16.87 -13.59 11.55
N ASN A 44 18.19 -13.55 11.43
CA ASN A 44 18.92 -14.39 10.47
C ASN A 44 18.66 -15.89 10.66
N ASN A 45 18.45 -16.32 11.91
CA ASN A 45 18.39 -17.74 12.26
C ASN A 45 16.99 -18.19 12.67
N PHE A 46 16.09 -17.26 12.98
CA PHE A 46 14.80 -17.57 13.57
C PHE A 46 13.68 -16.70 12.99
N LEU A 47 12.51 -17.31 12.81
CA LEU A 47 11.23 -16.63 12.59
C LEU A 47 10.34 -16.91 13.80
N VAL A 48 9.75 -15.86 14.38
CA VAL A 48 8.77 -15.97 15.46
C VAL A 48 7.43 -15.50 14.92
N VAL A 49 6.41 -16.33 15.09
CA VAL A 49 5.03 -16.08 14.66
C VAL A 49 4.11 -16.32 15.84
N PHE A 50 3.19 -15.38 16.07
CA PHE A 50 2.10 -15.54 17.01
C PHE A 50 0.78 -15.81 16.28
N THR A 51 0.12 -16.90 16.65
CA THR A 51 -1.17 -17.34 16.09
C THR A 51 -2.02 -17.91 17.21
N ASP A 52 -3.27 -17.47 17.36
CA ASP A 52 -4.29 -18.13 18.20
C ASP A 52 -3.85 -18.49 19.64
N ASN A 53 -3.08 -17.60 20.30
CA ASN A 53 -2.50 -17.78 21.64
C ASN A 53 -1.31 -18.76 21.72
N ASP A 54 -0.69 -19.10 20.61
CA ASP A 54 0.55 -19.85 20.58
C ASP A 54 1.69 -19.02 19.96
N ILE A 55 2.87 -19.12 20.58
CA ILE A 55 4.10 -18.61 19.99
C ILE A 55 4.82 -19.77 19.32
N SER A 56 4.95 -19.67 18.00
CA SER A 56 5.76 -20.57 17.19
C SER A 56 7.11 -19.93 16.89
N MET A 57 8.19 -20.58 17.29
CA MET A 57 9.55 -20.22 16.88
C MET A 57 10.07 -21.25 15.90
N PHE A 58 10.54 -20.77 14.75
CA PHE A 58 11.09 -21.58 13.68
C PHE A 58 12.58 -21.30 13.57
N ASN A 59 13.41 -22.32 13.70
CA ASN A 59 14.81 -22.21 13.33
C ASN A 59 14.96 -22.41 11.82
N VAL A 60 15.43 -21.38 11.13
CA VAL A 60 15.51 -21.36 9.66
C VAL A 60 16.56 -22.35 9.14
N HIS A 61 17.63 -22.60 9.91
CA HIS A 61 18.71 -23.49 9.49
C HIS A 61 18.40 -24.97 9.70
N PHE A 62 17.70 -25.30 10.80
CA PHE A 62 17.41 -26.71 11.14
C PHE A 62 15.98 -27.13 10.77
N CYS A 63 15.16 -26.22 10.25
CA CYS A 63 13.72 -26.41 10.03
C CYS A 63 12.99 -26.93 11.29
N GLU A 64 13.55 -26.65 12.46
CA GLU A 64 12.97 -27.05 13.74
C GLU A 64 11.90 -26.05 14.17
N LYS A 65 10.75 -26.59 14.59
CA LYS A 65 9.66 -25.79 15.12
C LYS A 65 9.48 -26.06 16.61
N LYS A 66 9.45 -24.98 17.39
CA LYS A 66 9.13 -25.02 18.82
C LYS A 66 7.86 -24.23 19.07
N TYR A 67 7.01 -24.79 19.93
CA TYR A 67 5.72 -24.24 20.30
C TYR A 67 5.72 -23.95 21.79
N ASN A 68 5.20 -22.79 22.16
CA ASN A 68 4.90 -22.47 23.54
C ASN A 68 3.51 -21.86 23.61
N LYS A 69 2.68 -22.42 24.49
CA LYS A 69 1.39 -21.83 24.83
C LYS A 69 1.62 -20.47 25.46
N TRP A 70 0.89 -19.47 24.99
CA TRP A 70 0.95 -18.12 25.49
C TRP A 70 -0.29 -17.83 26.34
N ASN A 71 -0.06 -17.52 27.62
CA ASN A 71 -1.14 -17.27 28.58
C ASN A 71 -1.14 -15.83 29.11
N ASP A 72 -0.19 -15.00 28.69
CA ASP A 72 0.05 -13.66 29.26
C ASP A 72 -0.67 -12.53 28.50
N GLY A 73 -1.82 -12.86 27.89
CA GLY A 73 -2.70 -11.91 27.19
C GLY A 73 -2.39 -11.72 25.71
N SER A 74 -3.11 -10.81 25.05
CA SER A 74 -2.94 -10.58 23.60
C SER A 74 -1.61 -9.89 23.30
N ILE A 75 -0.86 -10.45 22.34
CA ILE A 75 0.34 -9.83 21.78
C ILE A 75 -0.09 -8.76 20.77
N VAL A 76 0.42 -7.55 20.94
CA VAL A 76 0.14 -6.38 20.12
C VAL A 76 1.21 -6.17 19.05
N ASP A 77 2.48 -6.42 19.36
CA ASP A 77 3.58 -6.36 18.38
C ASP A 77 4.75 -7.26 18.80
N ILE A 78 5.60 -7.61 17.83
CA ILE A 78 6.83 -8.37 18.05
C ILE A 78 7.94 -7.71 17.25
N CYS A 79 9.12 -7.54 17.85
CA CYS A 79 10.31 -7.10 17.12
C CYS A 79 11.54 -7.93 17.48
N PHE A 80 12.51 -7.97 16.57
CA PHE A 80 13.82 -8.55 16.84
C PHE A 80 14.78 -7.48 17.34
N CYS A 81 15.51 -7.79 18.41
CA CYS A 81 16.51 -6.93 19.01
C CYS A 81 17.88 -7.61 18.88
N SER A 82 18.77 -7.04 18.06
CA SER A 82 20.05 -7.66 17.71
C SER A 82 21.09 -7.68 18.84
N SER A 83 20.87 -6.95 19.94
CA SER A 83 21.57 -7.24 21.19
C SER A 83 21.31 -8.69 21.63
N ASP A 84 22.09 -9.22 22.57
CA ASP A 84 22.11 -10.58 23.14
C ASP A 84 20.75 -11.13 23.68
N ILE A 85 19.69 -10.38 23.46
CA ILE A 85 18.36 -10.37 24.04
C ILE A 85 17.36 -11.14 23.16
N GLY A 86 17.56 -11.17 21.83
CA GLY A 86 16.71 -11.92 20.90
C GLY A 86 15.42 -11.20 20.51
N PHE A 87 14.25 -11.81 20.74
CA PHE A 87 12.95 -11.22 20.37
C PHE A 87 12.32 -10.48 21.54
N VAL A 88 11.62 -9.39 21.24
CA VAL A 88 10.81 -8.63 22.19
C VAL A 88 9.35 -8.76 21.77
N LEU A 89 8.51 -9.20 22.71
CA LEU A 89 7.07 -9.36 22.52
C LEU A 89 6.37 -8.33 23.39
N LEU A 90 5.44 -7.62 22.78
CA LEU A 90 4.70 -6.55 23.40
C LEU A 90 3.26 -7.01 23.58
N THR A 91 2.78 -7.07 24.81
CA THR A 91 1.34 -7.17 25.09
C THR A 91 0.81 -5.77 25.42
N VAL A 92 -0.50 -5.65 25.66
CA VAL A 92 -1.11 -4.38 26.04
C VAL A 92 -0.45 -3.79 27.29
N SER A 93 0.00 -4.62 28.23
CA SER A 93 0.46 -4.19 29.56
C SER A 93 1.84 -4.69 29.95
N ASN A 94 2.50 -5.51 29.14
CA ASN A 94 3.77 -6.11 29.50
C ASN A 94 4.69 -6.18 28.29
N VAL A 95 5.98 -5.92 28.51
CA VAL A 95 7.04 -6.26 27.56
C VAL A 95 7.69 -7.56 28.02
N PHE A 96 7.87 -8.48 27.07
CA PHE A 96 8.49 -9.77 27.28
C PHE A 96 9.68 -9.95 26.35
N ILE A 97 10.70 -10.66 26.83
CA ILE A 97 11.99 -10.81 26.14
C ILE A 97 12.29 -12.29 25.95
N PHE A 98 12.84 -12.65 24.79
CA PHE A 98 13.08 -14.03 24.38
C PHE A 98 14.49 -14.15 23.82
N SER A 99 15.43 -14.63 24.64
CA SER A 99 16.78 -14.91 24.16
C SER A 99 16.79 -16.23 23.38
N ALA A 100 17.13 -16.15 22.09
CA ALA A 100 17.30 -17.32 21.24
C ALA A 100 18.66 -18.03 21.45
N ARG A 101 19.50 -17.56 22.38
CA ARG A 101 20.86 -18.12 22.62
C ARG A 101 20.85 -19.50 23.23
N ASN A 102 19.95 -19.73 24.19
CA ASN A 102 19.73 -21.05 24.73
C ASN A 102 18.51 -21.61 24.01
N HIS A 103 18.75 -22.41 22.97
CA HIS A 103 17.73 -23.03 22.12
C HIS A 103 16.55 -23.68 22.88
N ASN A 104 16.63 -23.86 24.20
CA ASN A 104 15.67 -24.57 25.04
C ASN A 104 15.02 -23.74 26.16
N HIS A 105 15.38 -22.48 26.38
CA HIS A 105 14.84 -21.71 27.52
C HIS A 105 14.44 -20.28 27.14
N ILE A 106 13.15 -19.99 27.36
CA ILE A 106 12.58 -18.66 27.23
C ILE A 106 12.68 -17.97 28.60
N ASN A 107 13.57 -16.99 28.72
CA ASN A 107 13.67 -16.16 29.91
C ASN A 107 12.78 -14.93 29.76
N VAL A 108 11.57 -15.02 30.31
CA VAL A 108 10.59 -13.94 30.29
C VAL A 108 10.93 -12.91 31.37
N ALA A 109 11.54 -11.79 30.98
CA ALA A 109 11.60 -10.60 31.83
C ALA A 109 10.38 -9.71 31.53
N THR A 110 9.64 -9.32 32.56
CA THR A 110 8.48 -8.45 32.44
C THR A 110 8.89 -7.01 32.73
N ILE A 111 8.70 -6.11 31.76
CA ILE A 111 8.83 -4.67 31.98
C ILE A 111 7.41 -4.09 32.00
N GLN A 112 7.04 -3.51 33.14
CA GLN A 112 5.78 -2.78 33.28
C GLN A 112 5.87 -1.44 32.54
N PRO A 113 4.75 -0.92 31.99
CA PRO A 113 4.71 0.41 31.41
C PRO A 113 5.14 1.45 32.44
N PHE A 114 5.88 2.46 32.02
CA PHE A 114 6.37 3.48 32.93
C PHE A 114 5.25 4.33 33.55
N GLU A 115 4.01 4.32 33.01
CA GLU A 115 2.93 5.25 33.40
C GLU A 115 1.49 4.70 33.18
N ASP A 116 1.15 3.46 33.55
CA ASP A 116 -0.21 2.90 33.38
C ASP A 116 -0.79 3.04 31.95
N LYS A 117 0.09 2.98 30.94
CA LYS A 117 -0.25 3.15 29.54
C LYS A 117 -0.27 1.83 28.81
N THR A 118 -1.18 1.73 27.85
CA THR A 118 -1.28 0.58 26.95
C THR A 118 -0.24 0.68 25.84
N PHE A 119 0.59 -0.34 25.66
CA PHE A 119 1.55 -0.41 24.57
C PHE A 119 0.87 -0.57 23.20
N SER A 120 1.56 -0.18 22.12
CA SER A 120 1.05 -0.32 20.75
C SER A 120 2.03 -0.97 19.79
N ASN A 121 3.24 -0.44 19.64
CA ASN A 121 4.21 -0.98 18.68
C ASN A 121 5.62 -0.95 19.27
N CYS A 122 6.50 -1.80 18.74
CA CYS A 122 7.91 -1.78 19.10
C CYS A 122 8.83 -2.02 17.90
N THR A 123 10.03 -1.45 17.96
CA THR A 123 11.14 -1.77 17.06
C THR A 123 12.47 -1.60 17.79
N SER A 124 13.55 -2.17 17.26
CA SER A 124 14.88 -2.03 17.87
C SER A 124 15.92 -1.57 16.86
N ASN A 125 16.90 -0.79 17.32
CA ASN A 125 18.11 -0.45 16.59
C ASN A 125 19.34 -1.27 17.04
N GLY A 126 19.11 -2.30 17.85
CA GLY A 126 20.14 -3.16 18.45
C GLY A 126 20.67 -2.67 19.79
N LYS A 127 20.80 -1.35 20.00
CA LYS A 127 21.24 -0.77 21.29
C LYS A 127 20.08 -0.25 22.15
N SER A 128 18.94 -0.03 21.52
CA SER A 128 17.78 0.56 22.16
C SER A 128 16.51 -0.01 21.56
N LEU A 129 15.53 -0.23 22.43
CA LEU A 129 14.17 -0.61 22.10
C LEU A 129 13.32 0.66 22.04
N LEU A 130 12.64 0.88 20.93
CA LEU A 130 11.70 1.97 20.73
C LEU A 130 10.28 1.43 20.92
N ILE A 131 9.53 2.01 21.84
CA ILE A 131 8.15 1.59 22.16
C ILE A 131 7.19 2.75 21.98
N SER A 132 6.06 2.51 21.32
CA SER A 132 4.93 3.45 21.24
C SER A 132 3.71 2.94 22.03
N TYR A 133 2.76 3.84 22.31
CA TYR A 133 1.61 3.61 23.17
C TYR A 133 0.29 3.84 22.43
N ARG A 134 -0.79 3.16 22.83
CA ARG A 134 -2.12 3.36 22.24
C ARG A 134 -2.86 4.53 22.91
N ILE A 135 -2.29 5.73 22.81
CA ILE A 135 -2.87 6.99 23.33
C ILE A 135 -2.72 8.13 22.32
N PRO A 136 -3.65 9.10 22.25
CA PRO A 136 -3.48 10.29 21.42
C PRO A 136 -2.20 11.08 21.77
N GLY A 137 -1.54 11.67 20.76
CA GLY A 137 -0.24 12.31 20.90
C GLY A 137 0.92 11.35 21.14
N THR A 138 0.74 10.07 20.80
CA THR A 138 1.56 8.93 21.23
C THR A 138 3.06 9.27 21.35
N PRO A 139 3.64 9.24 22.56
CA PRO A 139 5.08 9.35 22.70
C PRO A 139 5.78 8.07 22.23
N ILE A 140 7.05 8.20 21.86
CA ILE A 140 7.95 7.05 21.71
C ILE A 140 8.96 7.08 22.85
N ASP A 141 9.15 5.93 23.49
CA ASP A 141 10.17 5.73 24.52
C ASP A 141 11.35 4.95 23.95
N GLU A 142 12.55 5.49 24.13
CA GLU A 142 13.81 4.79 23.92
C GLU A 142 14.23 4.13 25.22
N ILE A 143 14.30 2.81 25.23
CA ILE A 143 14.79 2.01 26.35
C ILE A 143 16.16 1.48 25.99
N ASP A 144 17.15 1.74 26.85
CA ASP A 144 18.47 1.17 26.71
C ASP A 144 18.39 -0.34 26.97
N THR A 145 18.79 -1.17 26.01
CA THR A 145 18.59 -2.62 26.10
C THR A 145 19.59 -3.31 27.03
N SER A 146 20.69 -2.62 27.41
CA SER A 146 21.66 -3.16 28.37
C SER A 146 21.22 -2.95 29.81
N THR A 147 20.51 -1.85 30.09
CA THR A 147 20.07 -1.47 31.44
C THR A 147 18.57 -1.62 31.67
N TRP A 148 17.78 -1.75 30.59
CA TRP A 148 16.32 -1.72 30.58
C TRP A 148 15.71 -0.48 31.23
N LYS A 149 16.46 0.63 31.21
CA LYS A 149 16.01 1.92 31.71
C LYS A 149 15.59 2.82 30.56
N LEU A 150 14.60 3.67 30.83
CA LEU A 150 14.21 4.74 29.92
C LEU A 150 15.42 5.66 29.69
N LYS A 151 15.86 5.75 28.44
CA LYS A 151 16.96 6.61 28.00
C LYS A 151 16.44 7.97 27.55
N LYS A 152 15.37 7.96 26.74
CA LYS A 152 14.77 9.15 26.16
C LYS A 152 13.29 8.93 25.89
N ARG A 153 12.51 10.00 25.99
CA ARG A 153 11.11 10.03 25.55
C ARG A 153 10.92 11.16 24.56
N TRP A 154 10.37 10.85 23.40
CA TRP A 154 9.95 11.83 22.42
C TRP A 154 8.43 12.01 22.50
N LYS A 155 7.96 13.26 22.47
CA LYS A 155 6.54 13.63 22.60
C LYS A 155 6.09 14.49 21.42
N SER A 156 4.77 14.65 21.27
CA SER A 156 4.13 15.68 20.44
C SER A 156 4.78 17.07 20.62
N PRO A 157 4.90 17.91 19.57
CA PRO A 157 4.52 17.68 18.17
C PRO A 157 5.59 16.95 17.34
N ASN A 158 6.70 16.54 17.95
CA ASN A 158 7.85 16.01 17.21
C ASN A 158 7.58 14.68 16.50
N ILE A 159 6.49 13.99 16.87
CA ILE A 159 6.11 12.68 16.31
C ILE A 159 4.65 12.66 15.87
N CYS A 160 3.73 13.03 16.75
CA CYS A 160 2.28 13.03 16.51
C CYS A 160 1.64 14.33 17.01
N ASN A 161 0.56 14.75 16.38
CA ASN A 161 -0.38 15.74 16.92
C ASN A 161 -1.16 15.14 18.10
N CYS A 162 -1.79 15.99 18.91
CA CYS A 162 -2.44 15.58 20.16
C CYS A 162 -3.63 14.61 19.98
N ASP A 163 -4.17 14.49 18.78
CA ASP A 163 -5.28 13.62 18.36
C ASP A 163 -4.82 12.40 17.56
N GLU A 164 -3.56 12.37 17.13
CA GLU A 164 -2.96 11.28 16.34
C GLU A 164 -2.41 10.15 17.24
N TYR A 165 -2.37 8.91 16.73
CA TYR A 165 -1.66 7.80 17.37
C TYR A 165 -0.75 7.04 16.40
N ILE A 166 0.26 6.35 16.91
CA ILE A 166 1.20 5.59 16.06
C ILE A 166 0.64 4.20 15.80
N SER A 167 0.26 3.92 14.55
CA SER A 167 -0.24 2.61 14.14
C SER A 167 0.87 1.62 13.84
N ARG A 168 2.03 2.07 13.31
CA ARG A 168 3.22 1.23 13.09
C ARG A 168 4.53 1.98 13.37
N LEU A 169 5.52 1.24 13.84
CA LEU A 169 6.87 1.74 14.12
C LEU A 169 7.90 0.71 13.63
N ARG A 170 8.84 1.12 12.77
CA ARG A 170 9.89 0.23 12.22
C ARG A 170 11.23 0.95 12.10
N TYR A 171 12.31 0.30 12.51
CA TYR A 171 13.67 0.80 12.38
C TYR A 171 14.39 0.09 11.22
N SER A 172 15.09 0.85 10.37
CA SER A 172 15.97 0.31 9.36
C SER A 172 17.42 0.37 9.81
N LEU A 173 18.06 -0.79 9.94
CA LEU A 173 19.50 -0.89 10.25
C LEU A 173 20.36 -0.30 9.14
N ASP A 174 19.98 -0.53 7.88
CA ASP A 174 20.78 -0.13 6.72
C ASP A 174 20.86 1.39 6.56
N PHE A 175 19.79 2.10 6.91
CA PHE A 175 19.71 3.56 6.77
C PHE A 175 19.86 4.30 8.10
N SER A 176 19.79 3.59 9.23
CA SER A 176 19.73 4.20 10.57
C SER A 176 18.56 5.17 10.74
N GLU A 177 17.42 4.80 10.16
CA GLU A 177 16.20 5.60 10.08
C GLU A 177 15.03 4.89 10.77
N ILE A 178 14.04 5.67 11.21
CA ILE A 178 12.82 5.21 11.85
C ILE A 178 11.63 5.57 10.96
N GLY A 179 10.94 4.56 10.44
CA GLY A 179 9.65 4.71 9.79
C GLY A 179 8.52 4.67 10.81
N ILE A 180 7.64 5.66 10.75
CA ILE A 180 6.49 5.84 11.64
C ILE A 180 5.25 5.94 10.77
N ILE A 181 4.26 5.09 11.02
CA ILE A 181 2.92 5.26 10.47
C ILE A 181 2.06 5.83 11.60
N VAL A 182 1.57 7.04 11.38
CA VAL A 182 0.70 7.79 12.29
C VAL A 182 -0.73 7.72 11.78
N TYR A 183 -1.72 7.63 12.66
CA TYR A 183 -3.12 7.45 12.33
C TYR A 183 -3.99 8.40 13.16
N LEU A 184 -4.96 9.02 12.50
CA LEU A 184 -6.01 9.90 13.03
C LEU A 184 -7.21 9.73 12.10
N ARG A 185 -8.28 9.01 12.46
CA ARG A 185 -9.38 8.76 11.50
C ARG A 185 -9.88 10.06 10.82
N PRO A 186 -10.03 10.11 9.48
CA PRO A 186 -9.59 9.18 8.44
C PRO A 186 -8.32 9.72 7.77
N ARG A 187 -7.19 9.72 8.46
CA ARG A 187 -5.88 10.21 8.04
C ARG A 187 -4.84 9.26 8.59
N ILE A 188 -4.08 8.61 7.73
CA ILE A 188 -2.83 7.97 8.16
C ILE A 188 -1.72 8.96 7.79
N ARG A 189 -0.47 8.90 8.21
CA ARG A 189 0.67 9.53 7.50
C ARG A 189 1.92 8.74 7.79
N PHE A 190 2.78 8.56 6.79
CA PHE A 190 4.10 7.99 6.97
C PHE A 190 5.11 9.09 7.22
N GLN A 191 5.96 8.90 8.21
CA GLN A 191 7.05 9.80 8.57
C GLN A 191 8.33 8.99 8.67
N LEU A 192 9.37 9.48 8.02
CA LEU A 192 10.73 8.93 8.09
C LEU A 192 11.57 9.88 8.94
N CYS A 193 12.16 9.34 10.01
CA CYS A 193 12.96 10.08 10.97
C CYS A 193 14.40 9.56 11.02
N ASP A 194 15.33 10.43 11.40
CA ASP A 194 16.67 9.99 11.78
C ASP A 194 16.66 9.35 13.19
N SER A 195 17.81 8.83 13.62
CA SER A 195 18.00 8.27 14.97
C SER A 195 17.74 9.25 16.13
N ASN A 196 17.71 10.56 15.87
CA ASN A 196 17.38 11.58 16.87
C ASN A 196 15.88 11.93 16.90
N MET A 197 15.08 11.32 16.01
CA MET A 197 13.68 11.64 15.71
C MET A 197 13.49 13.01 15.06
N ASN A 198 14.51 13.51 14.35
CA ASN A 198 14.30 14.62 13.43
C ASN A 198 13.60 14.09 12.18
N THR A 199 12.57 14.81 11.74
CA THR A 199 11.84 14.46 10.52
C THR A 199 12.76 14.63 9.32
N LEU A 200 13.06 13.53 8.64
CA LEU A 200 13.74 13.55 7.35
C LEU A 200 12.72 13.74 6.24
N ARG A 201 11.57 13.06 6.34
CA ARG A 201 10.45 13.13 5.39
C ARG A 201 9.11 12.88 6.07
N THR A 202 8.06 13.50 5.56
CA THR A 202 6.66 13.20 5.88
C THR A 202 5.92 13.05 4.57
N SER A 203 5.20 11.95 4.41
CA SER A 203 4.08 11.90 3.47
C SER A 203 2.91 12.72 4.01
N GLY A 204 2.06 13.22 3.11
CA GLY A 204 0.72 13.70 3.46
C GLY A 204 -0.16 12.58 4.04
N ASN A 205 -1.44 12.85 4.31
CA ASN A 205 -2.26 11.83 4.97
C ASN A 205 -2.40 10.54 4.10
N LEU A 206 -2.14 9.31 4.57
CA LEU A 206 -2.43 8.07 3.83
C LEU A 206 -3.91 7.67 3.73
N TYR A 207 -4.86 8.49 4.21
CA TYR A 207 -6.25 8.42 3.72
C TYR A 207 -6.59 9.60 2.78
N ASP A 208 -5.66 10.54 2.59
CA ASP A 208 -5.51 11.20 1.27
C ASP A 208 -4.74 10.26 0.29
N ILE A 209 -4.50 9.00 0.66
CA ILE A 209 -3.98 7.94 -0.21
C ILE A 209 -5.01 6.81 -0.23
N PRO A 210 -6.16 7.11 -0.83
CA PRO A 210 -6.46 6.41 -2.06
C PRO A 210 -6.61 7.49 -3.12
N PHE A 211 -5.53 7.97 -3.74
CA PHE A 211 -5.52 8.75 -5.01
C PHE A 211 -4.11 9.22 -5.43
N GLY A 212 -3.65 8.77 -6.61
CA GLY A 212 -2.86 9.61 -7.51
C GLY A 212 -1.33 9.71 -7.34
N ASP A 213 -0.68 8.85 -6.55
CA ASP A 213 0.71 9.11 -6.09
C ASP A 213 1.82 8.93 -7.13
N PHE A 214 1.51 8.44 -8.34
CA PHE A 214 2.49 8.47 -9.43
C PHE A 214 2.72 9.90 -9.93
N GLY A 215 1.62 10.61 -10.18
CA GLY A 215 1.67 12.00 -10.62
C GLY A 215 1.94 12.96 -9.46
N ARG A 216 1.33 12.73 -8.30
CA ARG A 216 1.50 13.59 -7.12
C ARG A 216 2.86 13.42 -6.44
N GLY A 217 3.34 12.20 -6.23
CA GLY A 217 4.70 11.95 -5.72
C GLY A 217 5.77 12.55 -6.62
N TYR A 218 5.64 12.41 -7.95
CA TYR A 218 6.50 13.12 -8.90
C TYR A 218 6.36 14.66 -8.78
N PHE A 219 5.15 15.16 -8.67
CA PHE A 219 4.88 16.60 -8.55
C PHE A 219 5.44 17.23 -7.26
N GLU A 220 5.28 16.56 -6.12
CA GLU A 220 5.74 17.03 -4.81
C GLU A 220 7.26 16.86 -4.65
N GLU A 221 7.83 15.71 -5.06
CA GLU A 221 9.26 15.44 -4.89
C GLU A 221 10.15 16.07 -5.97
N GLU A 222 9.68 16.18 -7.21
CA GLU A 222 10.54 16.54 -8.35
C GLU A 222 10.18 17.87 -9.02
N LEU A 223 8.91 18.30 -9.00
CA LEU A 223 8.47 19.52 -9.69
C LEU A 223 8.44 20.76 -8.80
N THR A 224 7.71 20.70 -7.68
CA THR A 224 7.45 21.87 -6.83
C THR A 224 8.72 22.40 -6.17
N ALA A 225 9.62 21.52 -5.74
CA ALA A 225 10.88 21.89 -5.10
C ALA A 225 11.91 22.54 -6.05
N LYS A 226 11.72 22.44 -7.38
CA LYS A 226 12.76 22.75 -8.37
C LYS A 226 12.35 23.80 -9.41
N GLY A 227 11.17 24.42 -9.28
CA GLY A 227 10.70 25.46 -10.21
C GLY A 227 10.70 24.99 -11.67
N ARG A 228 10.18 23.78 -11.93
CA ARG A 228 10.22 23.15 -13.25
C ARG A 228 9.15 23.73 -14.18
N THR A 229 9.44 23.70 -15.48
CA THR A 229 8.47 24.05 -16.54
C THR A 229 7.71 22.81 -17.00
N LEU A 230 6.57 23.01 -17.64
CA LEU A 230 5.81 21.93 -18.25
C LEU A 230 6.61 21.23 -19.36
N ALA A 231 7.43 21.98 -20.12
CA ALA A 231 8.30 21.42 -21.15
C ALA A 231 9.33 20.43 -20.58
N PHE A 232 9.81 20.66 -19.36
CA PHE A 232 10.66 19.71 -18.63
C PHE A 232 9.90 18.42 -18.30
N VAL A 233 8.64 18.51 -17.87
CA VAL A 233 7.81 17.33 -17.58
C VAL A 233 7.61 16.47 -18.84
N VAL A 234 7.37 17.12 -19.99
CA VAL A 234 7.23 16.44 -21.29
C VAL A 234 8.51 15.69 -21.67
N ASP A 235 9.70 16.30 -21.47
CA ASP A 235 10.98 15.63 -21.70
C ASP A 235 11.15 14.39 -20.80
N GLU A 236 10.85 14.53 -19.50
CA GLU A 236 10.99 13.43 -18.55
C GLU A 236 10.01 12.30 -18.85
N ALA A 237 8.78 12.61 -19.28
CA ALA A 237 7.80 11.62 -19.72
C ALA A 237 8.32 10.83 -20.94
N ALA A 238 8.84 11.52 -21.95
CA ALA A 238 9.41 10.90 -23.13
C ALA A 238 10.63 10.01 -22.79
N LYS A 239 11.54 10.47 -21.92
CA LYS A 239 12.67 9.65 -21.43
C LYS A 239 12.20 8.41 -20.66
N GLY A 240 11.19 8.58 -19.81
CA GLY A 240 10.55 7.50 -19.06
C GLY A 240 10.05 6.39 -19.96
N ILE A 241 9.31 6.75 -21.02
CA ILE A 241 8.84 5.83 -22.06
C ILE A 241 10.00 5.06 -22.68
N VAL A 242 11.06 5.76 -23.12
CA VAL A 242 12.23 5.12 -23.75
C VAL A 242 12.94 4.16 -22.81
N ASN A 243 13.16 4.56 -21.56
CA ASN A 243 13.89 3.76 -20.57
C ASN A 243 13.16 2.46 -20.26
N GLU A 244 11.86 2.52 -19.98
CA GLU A 244 11.07 1.34 -19.64
C GLU A 244 10.87 0.43 -20.85
N GLY A 245 10.62 1.01 -22.03
CA GLY A 245 10.52 0.22 -23.25
C GLY A 245 11.84 -0.46 -23.61
N THR A 246 12.97 0.20 -23.42
CA THR A 246 14.30 -0.41 -23.62
C THR A 246 14.52 -1.56 -22.64
N ALA A 247 14.18 -1.38 -21.36
CA ALA A 247 14.28 -2.43 -20.35
C ALA A 247 13.40 -3.66 -20.66
N LEU A 248 12.32 -3.47 -21.40
CA LEU A 248 11.40 -4.52 -21.85
C LEU A 248 11.74 -5.11 -23.23
N GLY A 249 12.85 -4.68 -23.87
CA GLY A 249 13.20 -5.12 -25.23
C GLY A 249 12.30 -4.54 -26.33
N LYS A 250 11.64 -3.40 -26.05
CA LYS A 250 10.70 -2.67 -26.93
C LYS A 250 11.25 -1.29 -27.37
N ALA A 251 12.58 -1.16 -27.48
CA ALA A 251 13.23 0.14 -27.72
C ALA A 251 12.73 0.90 -28.96
N VAL A 252 12.42 0.21 -30.06
CA VAL A 252 11.93 0.85 -31.30
C VAL A 252 10.54 1.47 -31.09
N GLU A 253 9.61 0.70 -30.51
CA GLU A 253 8.26 1.17 -30.17
C GLU A 253 8.31 2.32 -29.16
N ALA A 254 9.16 2.20 -28.15
CA ALA A 254 9.36 3.22 -27.11
C ALA A 254 9.86 4.55 -27.67
N LYS A 255 10.83 4.50 -28.58
CA LYS A 255 11.33 5.68 -29.27
C LYS A 255 10.23 6.36 -30.08
N TRP A 256 9.42 5.59 -30.81
CA TRP A 256 8.32 6.14 -31.59
C TRP A 256 7.27 6.82 -30.71
N LEU A 257 6.85 6.19 -29.60
CA LEU A 257 5.90 6.78 -28.64
C LEU A 257 6.45 8.09 -28.03
N ALA A 258 7.73 8.09 -27.64
CA ALA A 258 8.39 9.27 -27.09
C ALA A 258 8.50 10.41 -28.11
N GLU A 259 8.77 10.11 -29.39
CA GLU A 259 8.79 11.09 -30.47
C GLU A 259 7.42 11.75 -30.69
N GLN A 260 6.31 11.03 -30.53
CA GLN A 260 4.96 11.63 -30.61
C GLN A 260 4.80 12.71 -29.53
N LEU A 261 5.16 12.40 -28.29
CA LEU A 261 5.04 13.33 -27.16
C LEU A 261 5.99 14.52 -27.29
N LEU A 262 7.23 14.30 -27.76
CA LEU A 262 8.19 15.37 -28.01
C LEU A 262 7.77 16.29 -29.17
N GLY A 263 7.05 15.77 -30.16
CA GLY A 263 6.53 16.56 -31.29
C GLY A 263 5.61 17.71 -30.85
N VAL A 264 4.88 17.54 -29.74
CA VAL A 264 3.97 18.54 -29.18
C VAL A 264 4.56 19.35 -28.01
N LYS A 265 5.84 19.13 -27.67
CA LYS A 265 6.50 19.76 -26.52
C LYS A 265 6.48 21.29 -26.56
N HIS A 266 6.66 21.88 -27.74
CA HIS A 266 6.74 23.35 -27.90
C HIS A 266 5.50 24.09 -27.38
N HIS A 267 4.34 23.42 -27.25
CA HIS A 267 3.16 23.98 -26.61
C HIS A 267 3.32 24.22 -25.10
N ALA A 268 4.32 23.62 -24.46
CA ALA A 268 4.63 23.78 -23.04
C ALA A 268 5.69 24.85 -22.75
N ASP A 269 6.24 25.51 -23.76
CA ASP A 269 7.31 26.48 -23.57
C ASP A 269 6.82 27.69 -22.77
N GLY A 270 7.57 28.05 -21.72
CA GLY A 270 7.25 29.16 -20.83
C GLY A 270 6.12 28.90 -19.82
N ILE A 271 5.52 27.70 -19.80
CA ILE A 271 4.50 27.33 -18.80
C ILE A 271 5.20 26.80 -17.55
N GLU A 272 5.14 27.54 -16.45
CA GLU A 272 5.61 27.09 -15.16
C GLU A 272 4.64 26.06 -14.55
N VAL A 273 5.18 25.01 -13.94
CA VAL A 273 4.37 24.09 -13.15
C VAL A 273 4.07 24.78 -11.83
N SER A 274 2.81 25.22 -11.66
CA SER A 274 2.36 25.82 -10.41
C SER A 274 2.42 24.80 -9.28
N GLY A 275 2.65 25.24 -8.03
CA GLY A 275 2.77 24.37 -6.85
C GLY A 275 1.49 23.63 -6.42
N ARG A 276 0.44 23.61 -7.25
CA ARG A 276 -0.70 22.70 -7.11
C ARG A 276 -0.97 21.99 -8.44
N CYS A 277 -1.13 20.67 -8.42
CA CYS A 277 -1.29 19.87 -9.65
C CYS A 277 -2.55 20.26 -10.44
N TRP A 278 -3.66 20.59 -9.77
CA TRP A 278 -4.93 20.94 -10.41
C TRP A 278 -5.01 22.35 -11.01
N THR A 279 -4.04 23.24 -10.72
CA THR A 279 -4.05 24.59 -11.30
C THR A 279 -3.20 24.71 -12.55
N THR A 280 -2.38 23.71 -12.87
CA THR A 280 -1.53 23.75 -14.05
C THR A 280 -2.34 23.36 -15.29
N LEU A 281 -2.53 24.30 -16.20
CA LEU A 281 -3.22 24.03 -17.46
C LEU A 281 -2.28 23.30 -18.42
N VAL A 282 -2.53 21.99 -18.63
CA VAL A 282 -1.85 21.24 -19.70
C VAL A 282 -2.47 21.61 -21.05
N PRO A 283 -1.69 22.11 -22.03
CA PRO A 283 -2.18 22.41 -23.38
C PRO A 283 -2.81 21.19 -24.05
N SER A 284 -3.89 21.40 -24.83
CA SER A 284 -4.63 20.30 -25.46
C SER A 284 -3.76 19.39 -26.33
N ALA A 285 -2.83 19.94 -27.12
CA ALA A 285 -1.95 19.11 -27.95
C ALA A 285 -1.14 18.08 -27.13
N ILE A 286 -0.69 18.45 -25.93
CA ILE A 286 0.05 17.55 -25.03
C ILE A 286 -0.90 16.54 -24.40
N GLY A 287 -2.01 17.03 -23.84
CA GLY A 287 -3.00 16.19 -23.18
C GLY A 287 -3.65 15.15 -24.10
N GLU A 288 -4.05 15.56 -25.30
CA GLU A 288 -4.59 14.69 -26.34
C GLU A 288 -3.57 13.64 -26.78
N THR A 289 -2.30 14.02 -26.92
CA THR A 289 -1.21 13.07 -27.22
C THR A 289 -1.05 12.05 -26.09
N CYS A 290 -1.09 12.48 -24.81
CA CYS A 290 -1.05 11.55 -23.68
C CYS A 290 -2.21 10.54 -23.70
N ILE A 291 -3.44 10.99 -23.99
CA ILE A 291 -4.61 10.11 -24.10
C ILE A 291 -4.44 9.11 -25.25
N TYR A 292 -4.03 9.58 -26.43
CA TYR A 292 -3.79 8.72 -27.58
C TYR A 292 -2.71 7.65 -27.29
N LEU A 293 -1.60 8.04 -26.66
CA LEU A 293 -0.53 7.11 -26.28
C LEU A 293 -0.96 6.13 -25.18
N TYR A 294 -1.85 6.56 -24.28
CA TYR A 294 -2.40 5.69 -23.23
C TYR A 294 -3.35 4.64 -23.82
N THR A 295 -4.17 4.99 -24.81
CA THR A 295 -5.17 4.09 -25.40
C THR A 295 -4.60 3.20 -26.50
N LYS A 296 -3.44 3.53 -27.05
CA LYS A 296 -2.71 2.69 -28.00
C LYS A 296 -2.41 1.31 -27.41
N GLU A 297 -2.69 0.26 -28.20
CA GLU A 297 -2.31 -1.12 -27.84
C GLU A 297 -0.78 -1.33 -27.88
N SER A 298 -0.10 -0.79 -26.88
CA SER A 298 1.35 -0.69 -26.79
C SER A 298 1.87 -1.32 -25.50
N PHE A 299 3.20 -1.46 -25.39
CA PHE A 299 3.80 -1.84 -24.10
C PHE A 299 3.50 -0.81 -23.00
N TRP A 300 3.31 0.46 -23.36
CA TRP A 300 3.19 1.57 -22.41
C TRP A 300 1.89 1.47 -21.61
N TYR A 301 0.75 1.31 -22.28
CA TYR A 301 -0.54 1.06 -21.64
C TYR A 301 -0.50 -0.14 -20.69
N LYS A 302 0.05 -1.27 -21.17
CA LYS A 302 0.16 -2.53 -20.43
C LYS A 302 1.05 -2.37 -19.20
N LEU A 303 2.16 -1.63 -19.32
CA LEU A 303 3.08 -1.35 -18.22
C LEU A 303 2.45 -0.45 -17.16
N LEU A 304 1.83 0.67 -17.55
CA LEU A 304 1.19 1.62 -16.64
C LEU A 304 0.13 0.91 -15.79
N ASN A 305 -0.81 0.22 -16.43
CA ASN A 305 -1.88 -0.51 -15.75
C ASN A 305 -1.30 -1.58 -14.81
N ARG A 306 -0.30 -2.35 -15.25
CA ARG A 306 0.32 -3.39 -14.41
C ARG A 306 0.96 -2.80 -13.14
N VAL A 307 1.74 -1.73 -13.28
CA VAL A 307 2.46 -1.12 -12.15
C VAL A 307 1.50 -0.42 -11.20
N MET A 308 0.45 0.23 -11.71
CA MET A 308 -0.50 0.98 -10.88
C MET A 308 -1.53 0.10 -10.17
N ARG A 309 -1.83 -1.10 -10.68
CA ARG A 309 -2.73 -2.06 -10.00
C ARG A 309 -2.16 -2.65 -8.72
N ASP A 310 -0.84 -2.72 -8.61
CA ASP A 310 -0.16 -3.23 -7.43
C ASP A 310 0.69 -2.12 -6.77
N PRO A 311 0.06 -1.28 -5.94
CA PRO A 311 0.76 -0.15 -5.31
C PRO A 311 1.95 -0.59 -4.45
N PHE A 312 1.97 -1.83 -3.95
CA PHE A 312 3.07 -2.35 -3.14
C PHE A 312 4.34 -2.62 -3.96
N THR A 313 4.24 -2.69 -5.29
CA THR A 313 5.40 -2.88 -6.18
C THR A 313 5.96 -1.58 -6.75
N ILE A 314 5.34 -0.44 -6.42
CA ILE A 314 5.80 0.86 -6.88
C ILE A 314 7.13 1.19 -6.19
N THR A 315 8.16 1.47 -7.00
CA THR A 315 9.49 1.84 -6.53
C THR A 315 9.79 3.29 -6.90
N ARG A 316 10.81 3.90 -6.28
CA ARG A 316 11.28 5.22 -6.69
C ARG A 316 11.64 5.29 -8.18
N LYS A 317 12.22 4.21 -8.73
CA LYS A 317 12.51 4.12 -10.16
C LYS A 317 11.23 4.26 -10.97
N HIS A 318 10.19 3.52 -10.61
CA HIS A 318 8.87 3.62 -11.24
C HIS A 318 8.38 5.08 -11.18
N VAL A 319 8.33 5.70 -9.99
CA VAL A 319 7.89 7.10 -9.84
C VAL A 319 8.64 8.04 -10.78
N THR A 320 9.97 7.91 -10.90
CA THR A 320 10.75 8.76 -11.81
C THR A 320 10.51 8.48 -13.29
N SER A 321 10.18 7.24 -13.69
CA SER A 321 10.05 6.86 -15.09
C SER A 321 8.62 6.96 -15.64
N LEU A 322 7.57 6.68 -14.86
CA LEU A 322 6.18 6.82 -15.32
C LEU A 322 5.49 8.09 -14.76
N GLY A 323 6.05 8.71 -13.70
CA GLY A 323 5.53 9.88 -12.97
C GLY A 323 5.16 11.03 -13.87
N PRO A 324 6.11 11.51 -14.68
CA PRO A 324 5.86 12.63 -15.56
C PRO A 324 4.67 12.39 -16.52
N PHE A 325 4.56 11.19 -17.11
CA PHE A 325 3.46 10.86 -18.01
C PHE A 325 2.13 10.76 -17.29
N CYS A 326 2.08 10.02 -16.17
CA CYS A 326 0.87 9.90 -15.35
C CYS A 326 0.38 11.27 -14.88
N TRP A 327 1.31 12.16 -14.51
CA TRP A 327 0.97 13.52 -14.10
C TRP A 327 0.36 14.33 -15.25
N LEU A 328 0.93 14.28 -16.45
CA LEU A 328 0.38 14.97 -17.63
C LEU A 328 -1.04 14.49 -17.95
N LEU A 329 -1.24 13.17 -17.98
CA LEU A 329 -2.54 12.55 -18.25
C LEU A 329 -3.56 12.93 -17.17
N TYR A 330 -3.21 12.76 -15.90
CA TYR A 330 -4.06 13.10 -14.76
C TYR A 330 -4.48 14.57 -14.77
N THR A 331 -3.54 15.48 -15.01
CA THR A 331 -3.77 16.92 -14.99
C THR A 331 -4.64 17.38 -16.17
N TYR A 332 -4.57 16.67 -17.29
CA TYR A 332 -5.36 17.01 -18.48
C TYR A 332 -6.80 16.48 -18.43
N LEU A 333 -7.03 15.29 -17.87
CA LEU A 333 -8.33 14.64 -17.85
C LEU A 333 -9.51 15.49 -17.33
N PRO A 334 -9.37 16.38 -16.31
CA PRO A 334 -10.45 17.28 -15.89
C PRO A 334 -10.98 18.19 -17.00
N GLN A 335 -10.13 18.53 -17.98
CA GLN A 335 -10.54 19.30 -19.17
C GLN A 335 -11.43 18.49 -20.12
N ARG A 336 -11.56 17.17 -19.87
CA ARG A 336 -12.43 16.23 -20.58
C ARG A 336 -13.61 15.76 -19.73
N SER A 337 -13.85 16.40 -18.59
CA SER A 337 -15.04 16.11 -17.80
C SER A 337 -16.30 16.37 -18.65
N ASN A 338 -17.19 15.38 -18.69
CA ASN A 338 -18.47 15.50 -19.36
C ASN A 338 -19.59 15.17 -18.37
N PRO A 339 -20.25 16.17 -17.78
CA PRO A 339 -21.26 15.96 -16.75
C PRO A 339 -22.52 15.28 -17.28
N SER A 340 -22.69 15.13 -18.60
CA SER A 340 -23.81 14.37 -19.17
C SER A 340 -23.59 12.85 -19.12
N VAL A 341 -22.37 12.39 -18.81
CA VAL A 341 -22.06 10.97 -18.67
C VAL A 341 -22.35 10.56 -17.22
N GLU A 342 -23.50 9.94 -17.00
CA GLU A 342 -23.95 9.54 -15.66
C GLU A 342 -23.50 8.13 -15.29
N ILE A 343 -23.39 7.24 -16.28
CA ILE A 343 -23.09 5.81 -16.10
C ILE A 343 -22.05 5.36 -17.11
N VAL A 344 -21.10 4.54 -16.64
CA VAL A 344 -20.13 3.82 -17.47
C VAL A 344 -20.08 2.34 -17.08
N TYR A 345 -19.50 1.55 -17.96
CA TYR A 345 -19.47 0.10 -17.88
C TYR A 345 -18.04 -0.43 -18.01
N ARG A 346 -17.74 -1.52 -17.33
CA ARG A 346 -16.47 -2.24 -17.49
C ARG A 346 -16.67 -3.73 -17.40
N GLY A 347 -16.29 -4.45 -18.44
CA GLY A 347 -16.24 -5.92 -18.43
C GLY A 347 -14.89 -6.43 -17.95
N LEU A 348 -14.91 -7.45 -17.10
CA LEU A 348 -13.70 -8.08 -16.57
C LEU A 348 -13.97 -9.53 -16.15
N THR A 349 -12.89 -10.30 -16.01
CA THR A 349 -12.97 -11.67 -15.50
C THR A 349 -12.52 -11.67 -14.05
N LEU A 350 -13.45 -12.02 -13.15
CA LEU A 350 -13.20 -12.15 -11.72
C LEU A 350 -13.47 -13.58 -11.24
N THR A 351 -12.73 -14.00 -10.24
CA THR A 351 -13.05 -15.14 -9.37
C THR A 351 -14.19 -14.78 -8.40
N GLU A 352 -14.68 -15.76 -7.63
CA GLU A 352 -15.71 -15.48 -6.62
C GLU A 352 -15.13 -14.62 -5.47
N GLU A 353 -13.93 -14.95 -5.01
CA GLU A 353 -13.22 -14.19 -3.96
C GLU A 353 -13.00 -12.74 -4.38
N GLU A 354 -12.51 -12.50 -5.60
CA GLU A 354 -12.34 -11.12 -6.10
C GLU A 354 -13.68 -10.37 -6.23
N ARG A 355 -14.79 -11.06 -6.53
CA ARG A 355 -16.11 -10.41 -6.53
C ARG A 355 -16.55 -10.02 -5.13
N GLU A 356 -16.33 -10.89 -4.15
CA GLU A 356 -16.63 -10.61 -2.75
C GLU A 356 -15.82 -9.39 -2.26
N ASP A 357 -14.54 -9.29 -2.64
CA ASP A 357 -13.70 -8.14 -2.32
C ASP A 357 -14.22 -6.85 -2.97
N PHE A 358 -14.62 -6.90 -4.25
CA PHE A 358 -15.21 -5.75 -4.95
C PHE A 358 -16.48 -5.24 -4.28
N MET A 359 -17.26 -6.10 -3.63
CA MET A 359 -18.51 -5.70 -2.98
C MET A 359 -18.33 -4.99 -1.63
N GLN A 360 -17.13 -4.97 -1.04
CA GLN A 360 -16.91 -4.39 0.29
C GLN A 360 -16.65 -2.87 0.26
N ASP A 361 -15.64 -2.43 -0.49
CA ASP A 361 -15.30 -1.03 -0.76
C ASP A 361 -14.29 -1.01 -1.91
N MET A 362 -14.51 -0.21 -2.95
CA MET A 362 -13.69 -0.27 -4.16
C MET A 362 -12.89 1.01 -4.40
N PHE A 363 -11.56 0.84 -4.48
CA PHE A 363 -10.63 1.87 -4.95
C PHE A 363 -9.95 1.41 -6.23
N PHE A 364 -10.16 2.12 -7.33
CA PHE A 364 -9.46 1.85 -8.58
C PHE A 364 -8.05 2.42 -8.56
N THR A 365 -7.02 1.70 -8.11
CA THR A 365 -5.67 2.29 -7.94
C THR A 365 -5.01 2.80 -9.23
N ASP A 366 -5.48 2.36 -10.39
CA ASP A 366 -4.99 2.73 -11.73
C ASP A 366 -5.97 3.63 -12.51
N PHE A 367 -5.51 4.18 -13.64
CA PHE A 367 -6.43 4.75 -14.62
C PHE A 367 -7.34 3.63 -15.12
N THR A 368 -8.63 3.73 -14.85
CA THR A 368 -9.57 2.64 -15.17
C THR A 368 -10.35 2.99 -16.43
N SER A 369 -10.02 2.30 -17.53
CA SER A 369 -10.76 2.39 -18.79
C SER A 369 -12.17 1.82 -18.65
N THR A 370 -13.18 2.61 -18.96
CA THR A 370 -14.58 2.20 -18.96
C THR A 370 -15.21 2.61 -20.28
N SER A 371 -16.40 2.10 -20.59
CA SER A 371 -17.14 2.44 -21.80
C SER A 371 -18.47 3.05 -21.43
N LYS A 372 -18.91 4.06 -22.18
CA LYS A 372 -20.30 4.55 -22.11
C LYS A 372 -21.28 3.56 -22.78
N ASN A 373 -20.76 2.64 -23.58
CA ASN A 373 -21.51 1.62 -24.30
C ASN A 373 -21.52 0.29 -23.53
N ARG A 374 -22.68 -0.04 -22.95
CA ARG A 374 -22.87 -1.29 -22.20
C ARG A 374 -22.60 -2.53 -23.04
N GLU A 375 -23.09 -2.56 -24.29
CA GLU A 375 -22.97 -3.73 -25.16
C GLU A 375 -21.51 -4.04 -25.50
N LYS A 376 -20.67 -3.01 -25.64
CA LYS A 376 -19.22 -3.19 -25.81
C LYS A 376 -18.59 -3.79 -24.56
N SER A 377 -18.87 -3.25 -23.39
CA SER A 377 -18.32 -3.77 -22.12
C SER A 377 -18.75 -5.19 -21.81
N GLU A 378 -19.98 -5.56 -22.16
CA GLU A 378 -20.51 -6.90 -21.91
C GLU A 378 -19.80 -8.01 -22.71
N GLN A 379 -19.06 -7.67 -23.75
CA GLN A 379 -18.26 -8.64 -24.52
C GLN A 379 -17.06 -9.18 -23.73
N PHE A 380 -16.65 -8.48 -22.66
CA PHE A 380 -15.45 -8.82 -21.90
C PHE A 380 -15.77 -9.51 -20.58
N GLY A 381 -15.15 -10.66 -20.35
CA GLY A 381 -15.14 -11.37 -19.07
C GLY A 381 -16.50 -11.85 -18.54
N ASN A 382 -16.49 -12.38 -17.31
CA ASN A 382 -17.65 -12.97 -16.63
C ASN A 382 -18.38 -12.00 -15.68
N THR A 383 -17.87 -10.78 -15.51
CA THR A 383 -18.41 -9.77 -14.60
C THR A 383 -18.53 -8.44 -15.35
N LEU A 384 -19.63 -7.72 -15.12
CA LEU A 384 -19.88 -6.36 -15.60
C LEU A 384 -19.97 -5.43 -14.39
N LEU A 385 -19.16 -4.38 -14.38
CA LEU A 385 -19.32 -3.26 -13.46
C LEU A 385 -20.24 -2.22 -14.11
N VAL A 386 -21.22 -1.74 -13.37
CA VAL A 386 -22.08 -0.61 -13.72
C VAL A 386 -21.76 0.50 -12.74
N ILE A 387 -21.14 1.59 -13.21
CA ILE A 387 -20.55 2.61 -12.36
C ILE A 387 -21.27 3.94 -12.61
N GLY A 388 -21.95 4.46 -11.59
CA GLY A 388 -22.76 5.68 -11.61
C GLY A 388 -22.12 6.90 -10.93
N ASN A 389 -22.81 8.05 -11.04
CA ASN A 389 -22.49 9.32 -10.37
C ASN A 389 -21.07 9.86 -10.68
N LEU A 390 -20.72 9.99 -11.96
CA LEU A 390 -19.33 10.23 -12.41
C LEU A 390 -18.88 11.70 -12.41
N ARG A 391 -19.58 12.60 -11.72
CA ARG A 391 -19.42 14.07 -11.87
C ARG A 391 -17.99 14.58 -11.75
N TYR A 392 -17.14 13.88 -10.99
CA TYR A 392 -15.72 14.20 -10.81
C TYR A 392 -14.81 12.96 -10.89
N ALA A 393 -15.31 11.87 -11.47
CA ALA A 393 -14.63 10.58 -11.43
C ALA A 393 -13.75 10.28 -12.65
N GLY A 394 -13.83 11.08 -13.72
CA GLY A 394 -13.01 10.86 -14.92
C GLY A 394 -13.24 11.86 -16.05
N GLY A 395 -12.83 11.46 -17.26
CA GLY A 395 -13.01 12.24 -18.49
C GLY A 395 -13.45 11.40 -19.68
N ASP A 396 -14.25 12.01 -20.57
CA ASP A 396 -14.68 11.41 -21.83
C ASP A 396 -13.54 11.51 -22.85
N ILE A 397 -12.96 10.36 -23.21
CA ILE A 397 -11.78 10.29 -24.07
C ILE A 397 -12.05 9.57 -25.39
N ALA A 398 -13.30 9.20 -25.67
CA ALA A 398 -13.69 8.42 -26.84
C ALA A 398 -13.16 9.00 -28.16
N ALA A 399 -13.25 10.32 -28.35
CA ALA A 399 -12.83 10.99 -29.58
C ALA A 399 -11.30 10.99 -29.81
N LEU A 400 -10.51 10.68 -28.77
CA LEU A 400 -9.05 10.69 -28.77
C LEU A 400 -8.45 9.28 -28.61
N SER A 401 -9.30 8.30 -28.28
CA SER A 401 -8.90 6.90 -28.11
C SER A 401 -8.53 6.29 -29.46
N ASP A 402 -7.61 5.32 -29.44
CA ASP A 402 -7.32 4.47 -30.60
C ASP A 402 -8.53 3.58 -30.99
N PHE A 403 -9.51 3.46 -30.09
CA PHE A 403 -10.74 2.67 -30.24
C PHE A 403 -11.99 3.54 -29.99
N PRO A 404 -12.30 4.52 -30.87
CA PRO A 404 -13.37 5.49 -30.61
C PRO A 404 -14.77 4.85 -30.52
N ASP A 405 -14.98 3.69 -31.15
CA ASP A 405 -16.23 2.93 -31.10
C ASP A 405 -16.46 2.20 -29.77
N GLU A 406 -15.44 2.12 -28.91
CA GLU A 406 -15.60 1.67 -27.53
C GLU A 406 -16.18 2.75 -26.63
N GLU A 407 -16.32 3.99 -27.12
CA GLU A 407 -16.90 5.11 -26.37
C GLU A 407 -16.25 5.29 -24.98
N GLU A 408 -14.92 5.26 -24.95
CA GLU A 408 -14.15 5.20 -23.72
C GLU A 408 -14.32 6.43 -22.82
N PHE A 409 -14.55 6.17 -21.54
CA PHE A 409 -14.49 7.13 -20.44
C PHE A 409 -13.43 6.66 -19.46
N LEU A 410 -12.45 7.51 -19.14
CA LEU A 410 -11.30 7.13 -18.32
C LEU A 410 -11.49 7.64 -16.90
N LEU A 411 -11.60 6.72 -15.93
CA LEU A 411 -11.69 7.06 -14.52
C LEU A 411 -10.32 7.43 -13.94
N TYR A 412 -10.32 8.35 -12.97
CA TYR A 412 -9.10 8.78 -12.30
C TYR A 412 -8.54 7.68 -11.38
N PRO A 413 -7.21 7.62 -11.20
CA PRO A 413 -6.57 6.63 -10.33
C PRO A 413 -6.81 6.88 -8.85
N SER A 414 -7.58 5.99 -8.25
CA SER A 414 -8.08 5.79 -6.89
C SER A 414 -9.50 6.26 -6.64
N THR A 415 -10.24 6.39 -7.75
CA THR A 415 -11.69 6.21 -7.87
C THR A 415 -12.37 5.58 -6.65
N HIS A 416 -12.91 6.29 -5.66
CA HIS A 416 -13.65 5.62 -4.57
C HIS A 416 -15.11 5.42 -4.97
N PHE A 417 -15.55 4.16 -4.93
CA PHE A 417 -16.92 3.79 -5.22
C PHE A 417 -17.46 2.82 -4.17
N GLU A 418 -18.72 3.02 -3.82
CA GLU A 418 -19.48 2.16 -2.93
C GLU A 418 -20.31 1.17 -3.75
N CYS A 419 -20.25 -0.12 -3.39
CA CYS A 419 -21.11 -1.13 -3.97
C CYS A 419 -22.54 -0.91 -3.48
N CYS A 420 -23.48 -0.66 -4.41
CA CYS A 420 -24.87 -0.42 -4.09
C CYS A 420 -25.81 -1.56 -4.53
N GLY A 421 -25.28 -2.56 -5.24
CA GLY A 421 -26.08 -3.71 -5.68
C GLY A 421 -25.28 -4.79 -6.39
N TYR A 422 -25.88 -5.97 -6.46
CA TYR A 422 -25.32 -7.15 -7.12
C TYR A 422 -26.46 -8.00 -7.70
N GLU A 423 -26.28 -8.49 -8.94
CA GLU A 423 -27.16 -9.50 -9.53
C GLU A 423 -26.39 -10.48 -10.42
N TYR A 424 -26.96 -11.66 -10.65
CA TYR A 424 -26.47 -12.62 -11.63
C TYR A 424 -27.42 -12.70 -12.82
N TYR A 425 -26.92 -12.33 -14.00
CA TYR A 425 -27.71 -12.39 -15.22
C TYR A 425 -27.60 -13.76 -15.88
N ASP A 426 -28.59 -14.60 -15.62
CA ASP A 426 -28.61 -16.01 -16.01
C ASP A 426 -28.47 -16.27 -17.52
N VAL A 427 -29.06 -15.41 -18.35
CA VAL A 427 -29.06 -15.61 -19.81
C VAL A 427 -27.67 -15.41 -20.39
N LYS A 428 -26.94 -14.39 -19.91
CA LYS A 428 -25.55 -14.10 -20.33
C LYS A 428 -24.50 -14.78 -19.45
N LYS A 429 -24.93 -15.50 -18.41
CA LYS A 429 -24.06 -16.11 -17.40
C LYS A 429 -23.03 -15.13 -16.84
N LYS A 430 -23.51 -13.94 -16.46
CA LYS A 430 -22.67 -12.78 -16.12
C LYS A 430 -23.05 -12.20 -14.77
N HIS A 431 -22.07 -11.95 -13.91
CA HIS A 431 -22.27 -11.20 -12.67
C HIS A 431 -22.33 -9.71 -12.98
N ILE A 432 -23.21 -8.97 -12.32
CA ILE A 432 -23.35 -7.53 -12.48
C ILE A 432 -23.23 -6.89 -11.10
N ILE A 433 -22.28 -5.96 -10.97
CA ILE A 433 -22.01 -5.24 -9.73
C ILE A 433 -22.27 -3.76 -9.99
N TYR A 434 -23.07 -3.13 -9.13
CA TYR A 434 -23.44 -1.73 -9.23
C TYR A 434 -22.63 -0.91 -8.24
N PHE A 435 -22.05 0.18 -8.72
CA PHE A 435 -21.21 1.09 -7.97
C PHE A 435 -21.72 2.52 -8.12
N GLU A 436 -21.64 3.29 -7.04
CA GLU A 436 -21.89 4.73 -7.04
C GLU A 436 -20.67 5.47 -6.49
N TRP A 437 -20.36 6.62 -7.08
CA TRP A 437 -19.25 7.45 -6.59
C TRP A 437 -19.53 7.95 -5.17
N ALA A 438 -18.59 7.72 -4.26
CA ALA A 438 -18.76 7.90 -2.82
C ALA A 438 -18.36 9.31 -2.31
N GLY A 439 -17.84 10.18 -3.17
CA GLY A 439 -17.40 11.54 -2.81
C GLY A 439 -15.94 11.62 -2.43
#